data_AF-A0A377D1Y9-F1
#
_entry.id   AF-A0A377D1Y9-F1
#
_cell.length_a   1.000
_cell.length_b   1.000
_cell.length_c   1.000
_cell.angle_alpha   90.00
_cell.angle_beta   90.00
_cell.angle_gamma   90.00
#
_symmetry.space_group_name_H-M   'P 1'
#
loop_
_entity.id
_entity.type
_entity.pdbx_description
1 polymer ?
#
loop_
_entity_poly.entity_id
_entity_poly.type
_entity_poly.pdbx_seq_one_letter_code
_entity_poly.pdbx_strand_id
1 'polypeptide(L)' 'MSIEIANIKKSFGRTQVLNDISLDIPSGQMVALLGPFRFRENHAAADYRRAGA' A
#
# COMPACT_ATOMS: atom_id res chain seq x y z
N MET A 1 16.00 -0.34 -15.69
CA MET A 1 15.57 -1.13 -14.52
C MET A 1 14.05 -1.17 -14.53
N SER A 2 13.45 -2.34 -14.33
CA SER A 2 12.02 -2.51 -14.10
C SER A 2 11.72 -2.52 -12.59
N ILE A 3 10.50 -2.16 -12.21
CA ILE A 3 10.01 -2.26 -10.82
C ILE A 3 8.89 -3.29 -10.83
N GLU A 4 9.04 -4.32 -10.01
CA GLU A 4 8.01 -5.34 -9.81
C GLU A 4 7.65 -5.40 -8.33
N ILE A 5 6.36 -5.37 -8.02
CA ILE A 5 5.80 -5.65 -6.71
C ILE A 5 4.69 -6.68 -6.90
N ALA A 6 4.72 -7.74 -6.10
CA ALA A 6 3.76 -8.84 -6.20
C ALA A 6 3.11 -9.13 -4.85
N ASN A 7 1.80 -9.40 -4.88
CA ASN A 7 1.01 -9.91 -3.77
C ASN A 7 1.11 -9.09 -2.47
N ILE A 8 1.22 -7.77 -2.60
CA ILE A 8 1.34 -6.86 -1.46
C ILE A 8 0.01 -6.83 -0.69
N LYS A 9 0.10 -7.19 0.59
CA LYS A 9 -1.01 -7.17 1.56
C LYS A 9 -0.60 -6.29 2.74
N LYS A 10 -1.49 -5.39 3.16
CA LYS A 10 -1.27 -4.54 4.33
C LYS A 10 -2.56 -4.36 5.09
N SER A 11 -2.49 -4.58 6.39
CA SER A 11 -3.60 -4.37 7.32
C SER A 11 -3.13 -3.61 8.55
N PHE A 12 -4.08 -2.91 9.16
CA PHE A 12 -3.97 -2.27 10.47
C PHE A 12 -5.11 -2.82 11.32
N GLY A 13 -4.80 -3.76 12.23
CA GLY A 13 -5.82 -4.48 12.98
C GLY A 13 -6.73 -5.28 12.05
N ARG A 14 -8.04 -5.03 12.11
CA ARG A 14 -9.04 -5.68 11.26
C ARG A 14 -9.23 -5.00 9.89
N THR A 15 -8.63 -3.83 9.69
CA THR A 15 -8.79 -3.05 8.46
C THR A 15 -7.74 -3.48 7.45
N GLN A 16 -8.17 -4.09 6.35
CA GLN A 16 -7.34 -4.42 5.19
C GLN A 16 -7.21 -3.16 4.31
N VAL A 17 -6.00 -2.57 4.22
CA VAL A 17 -5.74 -1.35 3.43
C VAL A 17 -5.10 -1.63 2.06
N LEU A 18 -4.37 -2.74 1.93
CA LEU A 18 -3.92 -3.27 0.64
C LEU A 18 -4.28 -4.75 0.61
N ASN A 19 -4.92 -5.19 -0.47
CA ASN A 19 -5.40 -6.55 -0.62
C ASN A 19 -4.87 -7.19 -1.90
N ASP A 20 -3.75 -7.90 -1.77
CA ASP A 20 -3.17 -8.72 -2.85
C ASP A 20 -2.85 -7.91 -4.12
N ILE A 21 -2.15 -6.80 -3.94
CA ILE A 21 -1.82 -5.89 -5.03
C ILE A 21 -0.51 -6.32 -5.69
N SER A 22 -0.53 -6.46 -7.01
CA SER A 22 0.65 -6.64 -7.85
C SER A 22 0.71 -5.53 -8.91
N LEU A 23 1.92 -5.05 -9.20
CA LEU A 23 2.21 -4.05 -10.22
C LEU A 23 3.59 -4.32 -10.83
N ASP A 24 3.64 -4.30 -12.16
CA ASP A 24 4.86 -4.34 -12.94
C ASP A 24 5.00 -3.01 -13.69
N ILE A 25 6.15 -2.35 -13.54
CA ILE A 25 6.51 -1.12 -14.22
C ILE A 25 7.75 -1.41 -15.08
N PRO A 26 7.57 -1.60 -16.39
CA PRO A 26 8.67 -1.79 -17.32
C PRO A 26 9.62 -0.59 -17.38
N SER A 27 10.88 -0.86 -17.75
CA SER A 27 11.89 0.17 -17.89
C SER A 27 11.47 1.23 -18.92
N GLY A 28 11.62 2.51 -18.57
CA GLY A 28 11.28 3.63 -19.45
C GLY A 28 9.83 4.10 -19.36
N GLN A 29 9.00 3.48 -18.50
CA GLN A 29 7.65 3.96 -18.23
C GLN A 29 7.58 4.86 -16.99
N MET A 30 6.72 5.87 -17.05
CA MET A 30 6.35 6.71 -15.93
C MET A 30 4.89 6.44 -15.56
N VAL A 31 4.65 6.04 -14.31
CA VAL A 31 3.32 5.64 -13.82
C VAL A 31 2.97 6.49 -12.60
N ALA A 32 1.76 7.07 -12.60
CA ALA A 32 1.20 7.74 -11.43
C ALA A 32 0.11 6.86 -10.80
N LEU A 33 0.25 6.58 -9.50
CA LEU A 33 -0.79 5.90 -8.73
C LEU A 33 -1.70 6.95 -8.11
N LEU A 34 -2.94 7.01 -8.59
CA LEU A 34 -3.96 7.93 -8.11
C LEU A 34 -5.08 7.15 -7.43
N GLY A 35 -5.59 7.69 -6.34
CA GLY A 35 -6.71 7.12 -5.60
C GLY A 35 -7.54 8.20 -4.94
N PRO A 36 -8.75 7.87 -4.46
CA PRO A 36 -9.57 8.79 -3.71
C PRO A 36 -8.82 9.26 -2.45
N PHE A 37 -8.90 10.56 -2.15
CA PHE A 37 -8.32 11.11 -0.94
C PHE A 37 -9.04 10.55 0.29
N ARG A 38 -8.34 9.75 1.10
CA ARG A 38 -8.87 9.25 2.37
C ARG A 38 -8.37 10.14 3.51
N PHE A 39 -9.12 11.20 3.80
CA PHE A 39 -8.80 12.11 4.89
C PHE A 39 -8.96 11.40 6.24
N ARG A 40 -7.91 11.44 7.08
CA ARG A 40 -7.78 10.84 8.44
C ARG A 40 -7.50 9.33 8.59
N GLU A 41 -7.60 8.49 7.56
CA GLU A 41 -7.25 7.06 7.69
C GLU A 41 -5.73 6.82 7.78
N ASN A 42 -4.91 7.67 7.14
CA ASN A 42 -3.46 7.55 7.20
C ASN A 42 -2.90 7.79 8.62
N HIS A 43 -3.60 8.57 9.45
CA HIS A 43 -3.18 8.82 10.83
C HIS A 43 -3.43 7.60 11.72
N ALA A 44 -4.57 6.92 11.54
CA ALA A 44 -4.86 5.66 12.23
C ALA A 44 -3.86 4.54 11.85
N ALA A 45 -3.37 4.55 10.61
CA ALA A 45 -2.28 3.70 10.14
C ALA A 45 -0.92 4.03 10.77
N ALA A 46 -0.61 5.31 10.98
CA ALA A 46 0.65 5.78 11.58
C ALA A 46 0.74 5.46 13.07
N ASP A 47 -0.38 5.55 13.78
CA ASP A 47 -0.47 5.26 15.22
C ASP A 47 -0.60 3.75 15.51
N TYR A 48 -0.77 2.91 14.47
CA TYR A 48 -0.72 1.45 14.59
C TYR A 48 0.72 0.98 14.81
N ARG A 49 1.26 1.21 16.02
CA ARG A 49 2.38 0.42 16.54
C ARG A 49 1.87 -0.99 16.79
N ARG A 50 2.59 -1.99 16.26
CA ARG A 50 2.35 -3.40 16.55
C ARG A 50 2.36 -3.60 18.07
N ALA A 51 1.19 -3.73 18.69
CA ALA A 51 1.07 -4.48 19.92
C ALA A 51 1.31 -5.95 19.52
N GLY A 52 2.54 -6.43 19.69
CA GLY A 52 2.91 -7.81 19.42
C GLY A 52 4.12 -7.98 18.50
N ALA A 53 5.31 -7.75 19.07
CA ALA A 53 6.43 -8.68 19.01
C ALA A 53 7.14 -8.59 20.37
#